data_AF-A0A524L4K8-F1
#
_entry.id   AF-A0A524L4K8-F1
#
_cell.length_a   1.000
_cell.length_b   1.000
_cell.length_c   1.000
_cell.angle_alpha   90.00
_cell.angle_beta   90.00
_cell.angle_gamma   90.00
#
_symmetry.space_group_name_H-M   'P 1'
#
loop_
_entity.id
_entity.type
_entity.pdbx_description
1 polymer ?
#
loop_
_entity_poly.entity_id
_entity_poly.type
_entity_poly.pdbx_seq_one_letter_code
_entity_poly.pdbx_strand_id
1 'polypeptide(L)'
;MRYYSKKKNNSRVQTKKILLFFIAIIVAISLLNAVDIYRNRNKIFSGVSAFGIELGGLKKEEAQEIIQPITLKIVDSPRILVFEDQEIKIIPYTELGAFVDLNRVIEETYSIARTGNIFKRIRNRIVVWRKGYEVSFQAEYNPQKFEDFQNKVSSLIDRMPRDAYTEGNRIIESRIGVKIDLEKFKKEINESLKSLDEENYIVNLPVI
;
A
#
# COMPACT_ATOMS: atom_id res chain seq x y z
N MET A 1 -44.31 -1.01 -73.79
CA MET A 1 -44.24 -1.58 -72.42
C MET A 1 -42.79 -1.59 -71.94
N ARG A 2 -42.42 -0.78 -70.94
CA ARG A 2 -41.10 -0.86 -70.28
C ARG A 2 -41.31 -1.28 -68.82
N TYR A 3 -40.88 -2.49 -68.49
CA TYR A 3 -40.90 -3.01 -67.12
C TYR A 3 -39.73 -2.38 -66.33
N TYR A 4 -40.05 -1.56 -65.33
CA TYR A 4 -39.08 -1.12 -64.32
C TYR A 4 -38.97 -2.18 -63.23
N SER A 5 -37.86 -2.93 -63.22
CA SER A 5 -37.51 -3.83 -62.13
C SER A 5 -37.06 -3.01 -60.90
N LYS A 6 -37.90 -3.05 -59.86
CA LYS A 6 -37.65 -2.40 -58.57
C LYS A 6 -36.55 -3.18 -57.83
N LYS A 7 -35.29 -2.74 -57.96
CA LYS A 7 -34.13 -3.29 -57.24
C LYS A 7 -34.38 -3.19 -55.73
N LYS A 8 -34.85 -4.29 -55.13
CA LYS A 8 -35.29 -4.39 -53.73
C LYS A 8 -34.06 -4.36 -52.80
N ASN A 9 -33.67 -3.15 -52.40
CA ASN A 9 -33.09 -2.75 -51.11
C ASN A 9 -32.28 -3.78 -50.27
N ASN A 10 -31.35 -4.52 -50.87
CA ASN A 10 -30.44 -5.45 -50.17
C ASN A 10 -29.60 -4.79 -49.08
N SER A 11 -29.33 -3.48 -49.19
CA SER A 11 -28.62 -2.69 -48.18
C SER A 11 -29.35 -2.64 -46.84
N ARG A 12 -30.69 -2.51 -46.83
CA ARG A 12 -31.50 -2.53 -45.59
C ARG A 12 -31.48 -3.87 -44.87
N VAL A 13 -31.31 -4.96 -45.61
CA VAL A 13 -31.20 -6.32 -45.03
C VAL A 13 -29.81 -6.53 -44.44
N GLN A 14 -28.76 -6.07 -45.13
CA GLN A 14 -27.39 -6.11 -44.63
C GLN A 14 -27.20 -5.22 -43.38
N THR A 15 -27.74 -4.00 -43.36
CA THR A 15 -27.66 -3.13 -42.18
C THR A 15 -28.41 -3.71 -40.97
N LYS A 16 -29.58 -4.34 -41.18
CA LYS A 16 -30.29 -5.06 -40.10
C LYS A 16 -29.50 -6.25 -39.55
N LYS A 17 -28.82 -7.02 -40.41
CA LYS A 17 -27.95 -8.13 -39.98
C LYS A 17 -26.76 -7.64 -39.17
N ILE A 18 -26.11 -6.56 -39.60
CA ILE A 18 -25.01 -5.91 -38.88
C ILE A 18 -25.50 -5.41 -37.51
N LEU A 19 -26.66 -4.75 -37.46
CA LEU A 19 -27.25 -4.27 -36.21
C LEU A 19 -27.56 -5.43 -35.24
N LEU A 20 -28.17 -6.51 -35.73
CA LEU A 20 -28.45 -7.71 -34.92
C LEU A 20 -27.17 -8.35 -34.38
N PHE A 21 -26.09 -8.37 -35.17
CA PHE A 21 -24.79 -8.85 -34.75
C PHE A 21 -24.20 -8.00 -33.61
N PHE A 22 -24.25 -6.67 -33.72
CA PHE A 22 -23.81 -5.78 -32.64
C PHE A 22 -24.67 -5.94 -31.37
N ILE A 23 -25.98 -6.08 -31.51
CA ILE A 23 -26.88 -6.36 -30.37
C ILE A 23 -26.51 -7.68 -29.70
N ALA A 24 -26.26 -8.75 -30.48
CA ALA A 24 -25.85 -10.04 -29.94
C ALA A 24 -24.51 -9.96 -29.18
N ILE A 25 -23.54 -9.18 -29.68
CA ILE A 25 -22.28 -8.91 -28.98
C ILE A 25 -22.54 -8.20 -27.65
N ILE A 26 -23.37 -7.16 -27.64
CA ILE A 26 -23.69 -6.41 -26.42
C ILE A 26 -24.35 -7.34 -25.39
N VAL A 27 -25.32 -8.16 -25.82
CA VAL A 27 -26.00 -9.13 -24.95
C VAL A 27 -25.02 -10.18 -24.41
N ALA A 28 -24.11 -10.70 -25.25
CA ALA A 28 -23.09 -11.65 -24.83
C ALA A 28 -22.13 -11.03 -23.78
N ILE A 29 -21.67 -9.80 -24.00
CA ILE A 29 -20.84 -9.07 -23.03
C ILE A 29 -21.61 -8.83 -21.73
N SER A 30 -22.89 -8.46 -21.80
CA SER A 30 -23.74 -8.27 -20.61
C SER A 30 -23.93 -9.57 -19.82
N LEU A 31 -24.17 -10.69 -20.49
CA LEU A 31 -24.32 -12.00 -19.86
C LEU A 31 -23.02 -12.48 -19.21
N LEU A 32 -21.88 -12.32 -19.89
CA LEU A 32 -20.57 -12.63 -19.33
C LEU A 32 -20.27 -11.82 -18.06
N ASN A 33 -20.60 -10.52 -18.09
CA ASN A 33 -20.48 -9.67 -16.89
C ASN A 33 -21.41 -10.15 -15.77
N ALA A 34 -22.65 -10.54 -16.07
CA ALA A 34 -23.59 -11.02 -15.07
C ALA A 34 -23.12 -12.33 -14.40
N VAL A 35 -22.62 -13.27 -15.19
CA VAL A 35 -22.07 -14.55 -14.69
C VAL A 35 -20.82 -14.32 -13.85
N ASP A 36 -19.91 -13.44 -14.28
CA ASP A 36 -18.71 -13.10 -13.53
C ASP A 36 -19.05 -12.38 -12.21
N ILE A 37 -19.98 -11.42 -12.23
CA ILE A 37 -20.48 -10.77 -11.01
C ILE A 37 -21.12 -11.78 -10.05
N TYR A 38 -21.85 -12.77 -10.58
CA TYR A 38 -22.51 -13.78 -9.78
C TYR A 38 -21.53 -14.80 -9.18
N ARG A 39 -20.55 -15.28 -9.96
CA ARG A 39 -19.52 -16.24 -9.51
C ARG A 39 -18.47 -15.62 -8.60
N ASN A 40 -18.05 -14.39 -8.89
CA ASN A 40 -17.09 -13.64 -8.08
C ASN A 40 -17.79 -12.70 -7.08
N ARG A 41 -19.06 -12.98 -6.76
CA ARG A 41 -19.81 -12.24 -5.77
C ARG A 41 -19.08 -12.37 -4.43
N ASN A 42 -18.73 -11.23 -3.84
CA ASN A 42 -18.02 -11.12 -2.57
C ASN A 42 -16.60 -11.72 -2.56
N LYS A 43 -15.98 -11.93 -3.74
CA LYS A 43 -14.58 -12.36 -3.84
C LYS A 43 -13.68 -11.25 -4.34
N ILE A 44 -12.44 -11.19 -3.87
CA ILE A 44 -11.39 -10.33 -4.40
C ILE A 44 -11.05 -10.76 -5.84
N PHE A 45 -10.76 -9.79 -6.71
CA PHE A 45 -10.50 -10.09 -8.13
C PHE A 45 -9.15 -10.82 -8.29
N SER A 46 -9.07 -11.78 -9.21
CA SER A 46 -7.83 -12.53 -9.48
C SER A 46 -6.68 -11.60 -9.88
N GLY A 47 -5.48 -11.90 -9.39
CA GLY A 47 -4.29 -11.07 -9.58
C GLY A 47 -4.18 -9.90 -8.59
N VAL A 48 -5.12 -9.71 -7.66
CA VAL A 48 -4.96 -8.74 -6.57
C VAL A 48 -4.19 -9.40 -5.42
N SER A 49 -3.21 -8.68 -4.91
CA SER A 49 -2.38 -9.08 -3.77
C SER A 49 -2.25 -7.93 -2.78
N ALA A 50 -1.89 -8.26 -1.54
CA ALA A 50 -1.50 -7.29 -0.52
C ALA A 50 -0.48 -7.95 0.42
N PHE A 51 0.46 -7.16 0.94
CA PHE A 51 1.55 -7.65 1.78
C PHE A 51 2.37 -8.77 1.11
N GLY A 52 2.46 -8.75 -0.23
CA GLY A 52 3.13 -9.80 -1.01
C GLY A 52 2.36 -11.12 -1.11
N ILE A 53 1.10 -11.17 -0.65
CA ILE A 53 0.25 -12.38 -0.70
C ILE A 53 -0.84 -12.21 -1.74
N GLU A 54 -1.02 -13.21 -2.60
CA GLU A 54 -2.12 -13.25 -3.56
C GLU A 54 -3.46 -13.52 -2.83
N LEU A 55 -4.41 -12.58 -2.99
CA LEU A 55 -5.73 -12.64 -2.35
C LEU A 55 -6.86 -12.92 -3.34
N GLY A 56 -6.53 -13.04 -4.63
CA GLY A 56 -7.48 -13.26 -5.71
C GLY A 56 -8.37 -14.49 -5.46
N GLY A 57 -9.68 -14.33 -5.61
CA GLY A 57 -10.66 -15.41 -5.45
C GLY A 57 -11.10 -15.70 -4.02
N LEU A 58 -10.46 -15.09 -3.02
CA LEU A 58 -10.86 -15.15 -1.62
C LEU A 58 -12.00 -14.18 -1.32
N LYS A 59 -12.83 -14.51 -0.33
CA LYS A 59 -13.75 -13.54 0.28
C LYS A 59 -13.00 -12.55 1.16
N LYS A 60 -13.67 -11.43 1.50
CA LYS A 60 -13.10 -10.42 2.39
C LYS A 60 -12.70 -11.00 3.74
N GLU A 61 -13.55 -11.85 4.30
CA GLU A 61 -13.34 -12.47 5.60
C GLU A 61 -12.14 -13.43 5.57
N GLU A 62 -12.04 -14.26 4.53
CA GLU A 62 -10.92 -15.18 4.32
C GLU A 62 -9.60 -14.41 4.13
N ALA A 63 -9.61 -13.34 3.34
CA ALA A 63 -8.45 -12.48 3.15
C ALA A 63 -8.04 -11.78 4.46
N GLN A 64 -9.01 -11.34 5.25
CA GLN A 64 -8.77 -10.70 6.54
C GLN A 64 -8.05 -11.65 7.52
N GLU A 65 -8.50 -12.90 7.62
CA GLU A 65 -7.86 -13.92 8.46
C GLU A 65 -6.41 -14.19 8.04
N ILE A 66 -6.12 -14.17 6.74
CA ILE A 66 -4.76 -14.42 6.22
C ILE A 66 -3.81 -13.27 6.50
N ILE A 67 -4.25 -12.01 6.31
CA ILE A 67 -3.34 -10.86 6.41
C ILE A 67 -3.28 -10.28 7.83
N GLN A 68 -4.24 -10.57 8.70
CA GLN A 68 -4.24 -10.07 10.08
C GLN A 68 -2.93 -10.38 10.84
N PRO A 69 -2.41 -11.62 10.85
CA PRO A 69 -1.13 -11.92 11.52
C PRO A 69 0.04 -11.09 10.98
N ILE A 70 0.02 -10.75 9.69
CA ILE A 70 1.07 -9.98 9.04
C ILE A 70 1.02 -8.52 9.48
N THR A 71 -0.19 -7.96 9.53
CA THR A 71 -0.40 -6.59 10.05
C THR A 71 0.09 -6.44 11.49
N LEU A 72 -0.16 -7.45 12.34
CA LEU A 72 0.36 -7.50 13.70
C LEU A 72 1.89 -7.61 13.70
N LYS A 73 2.45 -8.52 12.89
CA LYS A 73 3.91 -8.68 12.77
C LYS A 73 4.60 -7.35 12.41
N ILE A 74 4.04 -6.55 11.51
CA ILE A 74 4.64 -5.26 11.10
C ILE A 74 4.85 -4.34 12.32
N VAL A 75 3.84 -4.20 13.17
CA VAL A 75 3.83 -3.23 14.27
C VAL A 75 4.37 -3.78 15.59
N ASP A 76 4.36 -5.09 15.76
CA ASP A 76 4.88 -5.77 16.97
C ASP A 76 6.33 -6.24 16.82
N SER A 77 6.85 -6.31 15.58
CA SER A 77 8.25 -6.64 15.38
C SER A 77 9.16 -5.51 15.87
N PRO A 78 10.25 -5.82 16.58
CA PRO A 78 11.13 -4.79 17.07
C PRO A 78 11.87 -4.08 15.94
N ARG A 79 12.06 -2.77 16.08
CA ARG A 79 13.02 -1.97 15.29
C ARG A 79 14.25 -1.70 16.15
N ILE A 80 15.42 -1.74 15.53
CA ILE A 80 16.71 -1.46 16.18
C ILE A 80 17.19 -0.12 15.68
N LEU A 81 17.22 0.88 16.57
CA LEU A 81 17.79 2.19 16.27
C LEU A 81 19.26 2.20 16.64
N VAL A 82 20.14 2.51 15.70
CA VAL A 82 21.59 2.43 15.87
C VAL A 82 22.19 3.83 15.88
N PHE A 83 23.02 4.12 16.88
CA PHE A 83 23.82 5.34 16.95
C PHE A 83 25.14 5.07 17.67
N GLU A 84 26.27 5.31 16.98
CA GLU A 84 27.60 4.95 17.49
C GLU A 84 27.61 3.47 17.96
N ASP A 85 27.98 3.20 19.21
CA ASP A 85 27.99 1.85 19.79
C ASP A 85 26.70 1.52 20.56
N GLN A 86 25.64 2.34 20.40
CA GLN A 86 24.36 2.18 21.09
C GLN A 86 23.28 1.61 20.17
N GLU A 87 22.54 0.64 20.71
CA GLU A 87 21.33 0.10 20.08
C GLU A 87 20.12 0.34 20.98
N ILE A 88 19.08 0.96 20.42
CA ILE A 88 17.80 1.18 21.09
C ILE A 88 16.75 0.32 20.39
N LYS A 89 16.26 -0.69 21.10
CA LYS A 89 15.18 -1.55 20.62
C LYS A 89 13.83 -0.92 20.91
N ILE A 90 12.97 -0.81 19.89
CA ILE A 90 11.62 -0.28 20.04
C ILE A 90 10.59 -1.24 19.45
N ILE A 91 9.38 -1.23 20.00
CA ILE A 91 8.22 -1.92 19.42
C ILE A 91 7.27 -0.82 18.92
N PRO A 92 7.04 -0.69 17.60
CA PRO A 92 6.21 0.39 17.05
C PRO A 92 4.81 0.49 17.66
N TYR A 93 4.14 -0.63 17.89
CA TYR A 93 2.82 -0.64 18.54
C TYR A 93 2.88 0.00 19.93
N THR A 94 3.84 -0.39 20.76
CA THR A 94 3.97 0.10 22.14
C THR A 94 4.36 1.58 22.17
N GLU A 95 5.45 1.92 21.46
CA GLU A 95 6.10 3.22 21.59
C GLU A 95 5.43 4.30 20.74
N LEU A 96 4.91 3.94 19.57
CA LEU A 96 4.29 4.90 18.64
C LEU A 96 2.76 4.79 18.63
N GLY A 97 2.19 3.73 19.22
CA GLY A 97 0.79 3.40 18.97
C GLY A 97 0.55 3.04 17.51
N ALA A 98 1.53 2.41 16.86
CA ALA A 98 1.43 2.08 15.44
C ALA A 98 0.39 0.98 15.19
N PHE A 99 -0.41 1.14 14.14
CA PHE A 99 -1.40 0.15 13.72
C PHE A 99 -1.53 0.16 12.19
N VAL A 100 -2.06 -0.93 11.64
CA VAL A 100 -2.44 -1.00 10.23
C VAL A 100 -3.96 -1.11 10.17
N ASP A 101 -4.62 -0.23 9.41
CA ASP A 101 -6.06 -0.32 9.16
C ASP A 101 -6.35 -1.49 8.23
N LEU A 102 -6.54 -2.66 8.84
CA LEU A 102 -6.85 -3.91 8.16
C LEU A 102 -8.13 -3.80 7.32
N ASN A 103 -9.17 -3.16 7.85
CA ASN A 103 -10.45 -3.01 7.16
C ASN A 103 -10.27 -2.19 5.89
N ARG A 104 -9.53 -1.08 5.97
CA ARG A 104 -9.22 -0.25 4.80
C ARG A 104 -8.50 -1.05 3.72
N VAL A 105 -7.48 -1.83 4.07
CA VAL A 105 -6.74 -2.65 3.09
C VAL A 105 -7.64 -3.71 2.44
N ILE A 106 -8.49 -4.38 3.22
CA ILE A 106 -9.45 -5.37 2.69
C ILE A 106 -10.49 -4.71 1.76
N GLU A 107 -11.00 -3.53 2.11
CA GLU A 107 -11.91 -2.80 1.24
C GLU A 107 -11.22 -2.34 -0.05
N GLU A 108 -9.98 -1.87 0.04
CA GLU A 108 -9.19 -1.46 -1.12
C GLU A 108 -8.95 -2.64 -2.08
N THR A 109 -8.46 -3.77 -1.58
CA THR A 109 -8.26 -5.01 -2.38
C THR A 109 -9.55 -5.46 -3.05
N TYR A 110 -10.68 -5.41 -2.34
CA TYR A 110 -11.97 -5.73 -2.91
C TYR A 110 -12.42 -4.71 -3.96
N SER A 111 -12.13 -3.43 -3.79
CA SER A 111 -12.55 -2.38 -4.73
C SER A 111 -11.81 -2.43 -6.08
N ILE A 112 -10.65 -3.09 -6.15
CA ILE A 112 -9.83 -3.16 -7.35
C ILE A 112 -10.63 -3.74 -8.53
N ALA A 113 -10.54 -3.04 -9.67
CA ALA A 113 -11.27 -3.33 -10.90
C ALA A 113 -12.82 -3.30 -10.80
N ARG A 114 -13.37 -2.73 -9.72
CA ARG A 114 -14.82 -2.56 -9.50
C ARG A 114 -15.30 -1.10 -9.56
N THR A 115 -14.41 -0.13 -9.63
CA THR A 115 -14.73 1.31 -9.60
C THR A 115 -14.69 1.98 -10.99
N GLY A 116 -15.42 3.09 -11.15
CA GLY A 116 -15.50 3.86 -12.40
C GLY A 116 -16.57 3.38 -13.39
N ASN A 117 -16.51 3.90 -14.63
CA ASN A 117 -17.43 3.52 -15.70
C ASN A 117 -17.13 2.11 -16.27
N ILE A 118 -18.05 1.57 -17.08
CA ILE A 118 -17.95 0.20 -17.60
C ILE A 118 -16.65 -0.07 -18.37
N PHE A 119 -16.22 0.88 -19.21
CA PHE A 119 -14.99 0.76 -19.99
C PHE A 119 -13.74 0.71 -19.10
N LYS A 120 -13.66 1.58 -18.08
CA LYS A 120 -12.57 1.59 -17.10
C LYS A 120 -12.52 0.28 -16.31
N ARG A 121 -13.67 -0.24 -15.88
CA ARG A 121 -13.76 -1.54 -15.17
C ARG A 121 -13.21 -2.68 -16.03
N ILE A 122 -13.67 -2.81 -17.29
CA ILE A 122 -13.20 -3.87 -18.20
C ILE A 122 -11.69 -3.76 -18.43
N ARG A 123 -11.19 -2.55 -18.73
CA ARG A 123 -9.75 -2.33 -18.90
C ARG A 123 -8.95 -2.72 -17.65
N ASN A 124 -9.39 -2.26 -16.49
CA ASN A 124 -8.71 -2.54 -15.23
C ASN A 124 -8.71 -4.04 -14.91
N ARG A 125 -9.82 -4.76 -15.16
CA ARG A 125 -9.88 -6.22 -15.01
C ARG A 125 -8.82 -6.92 -15.86
N ILE A 126 -8.67 -6.54 -17.13
CA ILE A 126 -7.67 -7.11 -18.03
C ILE A 126 -6.25 -6.81 -17.53
N VAL A 127 -6.00 -5.59 -17.07
CA VAL A 127 -4.68 -5.18 -16.55
C VAL A 127 -4.31 -5.98 -15.30
N VAL A 128 -5.21 -6.00 -14.30
CA VAL A 128 -4.98 -6.71 -13.03
C VAL A 128 -4.80 -8.20 -13.26
N TRP A 129 -5.63 -8.81 -14.12
CA TRP A 129 -5.51 -10.23 -14.45
C TRP A 129 -4.18 -10.58 -15.14
N ARG A 130 -3.64 -9.71 -15.99
CA ARG A 130 -2.39 -9.97 -16.73
C ARG A 130 -1.12 -9.60 -16.00
N LYS A 131 -1.15 -8.54 -15.17
CA LYS A 131 0.03 -7.95 -14.54
C LYS A 131 0.07 -8.11 -13.03
N GLY A 132 -1.04 -8.52 -12.42
CA GLY A 132 -1.26 -8.39 -10.99
C GLY A 132 -1.50 -6.95 -10.56
N TYR A 133 -1.91 -6.77 -9.31
CA TYR A 133 -2.00 -5.49 -8.64
C TYR A 133 -1.76 -5.68 -7.15
N GLU A 134 -0.63 -5.15 -6.66
CA GLU A 134 -0.30 -5.10 -5.24
C GLU A 134 -0.96 -3.87 -4.60
N VAL A 135 -1.82 -4.10 -3.62
CA VAL A 135 -2.39 -3.02 -2.81
C VAL A 135 -1.34 -2.59 -1.79
N SER A 136 -0.94 -1.31 -1.89
CA SER A 136 -0.06 -0.68 -0.93
C SER A 136 -0.76 -0.52 0.42
N PHE A 137 -0.03 -0.76 1.51
CA PHE A 137 -0.49 -0.46 2.86
C PHE A 137 0.36 0.67 3.44
N GLN A 138 -0.15 1.26 4.53
CA GLN A 138 0.59 2.20 5.34
C GLN A 138 0.21 1.96 6.80
N ALA A 139 1.21 1.80 7.66
CA ALA A 139 0.98 1.84 9.09
C ALA A 139 0.80 3.29 9.52
N GLU A 140 -0.21 3.51 10.35
CA GLU A 140 -0.50 4.78 10.99
C GLU A 140 -0.01 4.71 12.45
N TYR A 141 0.22 5.86 13.07
CA TYR A 141 0.66 5.93 14.45
C TYR A 141 0.12 7.18 15.12
N ASN A 142 0.17 7.20 16.46
CA ASN A 142 -0.29 8.36 17.23
C ASN A 142 0.74 9.50 17.14
N PRO A 143 0.38 10.68 16.61
CA PRO A 143 1.33 11.78 16.46
C PRO A 143 1.96 12.25 17.77
N GLN A 144 1.20 12.27 18.87
CA GLN A 144 1.70 12.69 20.18
C GLN A 144 2.69 11.68 20.73
N LYS A 145 2.39 10.38 20.64
CA LYS A 145 3.34 9.34 21.05
C LYS A 145 4.63 9.39 20.24
N PHE A 146 4.53 9.70 18.95
CA PHE A 146 5.71 9.85 18.10
C PHE A 146 6.55 11.05 18.52
N GLU A 147 5.95 12.19 18.85
CA GLU A 147 6.66 13.35 19.40
C GLU A 147 7.32 13.04 20.75
N ASP A 148 6.61 12.40 21.67
CA ASP A 148 7.14 11.97 22.97
C ASP A 148 8.34 11.02 22.78
N PHE A 149 8.23 10.11 21.81
CA PHE A 149 9.28 9.20 21.44
C PHE A 149 10.49 9.91 20.83
N GLN A 150 10.28 10.89 19.97
CA GLN A 150 11.35 11.74 19.43
C GLN A 150 12.11 12.44 20.56
N ASN A 151 11.39 13.04 21.52
CA ASN A 151 12.00 13.69 22.68
C ASN A 151 12.79 12.71 23.55
N LYS A 152 12.28 11.49 23.76
CA LYS A 152 12.99 10.41 24.45
C LYS A 152 14.31 10.08 23.74
N VAL A 153 14.30 9.87 22.42
CA VAL A 153 15.52 9.58 21.65
C VAL A 153 16.50 10.77 21.68
N SER A 154 16.02 12.00 21.49
CA SER A 154 16.84 13.22 21.62
C SER A 154 17.54 13.27 22.97
N SER A 155 16.83 13.04 24.07
CA SER A 155 17.44 13.07 25.41
C SER A 155 18.51 12.00 25.65
N LEU A 156 18.53 10.93 24.86
CA LEU A 156 19.52 9.87 24.95
C LEU A 156 20.79 10.19 24.14
N ILE A 157 20.65 10.83 22.97
CA ILE A 157 21.75 10.99 22.02
C ILE A 157 22.25 12.43 21.85
N ASP A 158 21.40 13.43 22.13
CA ASP A 158 21.75 14.83 21.91
C ASP A 158 22.81 15.25 22.93
N ARG A 159 23.89 15.85 22.42
CA ARG A 159 24.98 16.40 23.24
C ARG A 159 25.37 17.77 22.72
N MET A 160 25.43 18.73 23.63
CA MET A 160 25.90 20.06 23.27
C MET A 160 27.40 20.03 22.93
N PRO A 161 27.83 20.78 21.90
CA PRO A 161 29.25 20.95 21.63
C PRO A 161 29.91 21.69 22.80
N ARG A 162 31.19 21.41 23.02
CA ARG A 162 32.00 22.11 24.02
C ARG A 162 33.40 22.33 23.50
N ASP A 163 33.88 23.56 23.55
CA ASP A 163 35.26 23.87 23.20
C ASP A 163 36.25 23.34 24.26
N ALA A 164 37.49 23.08 23.84
CA ALA A 164 38.54 22.72 24.76
C ALA A 164 38.92 23.91 25.64
N TYR A 165 39.21 23.69 26.92
CA TYR A 165 39.64 24.74 27.84
C TYR A 165 40.60 24.18 28.90
N THR A 166 41.30 25.09 29.58
CA THR A 166 42.21 24.75 30.68
C THR A 166 41.56 25.01 32.03
N GLU A 167 41.58 24.04 32.93
CA GLU A 167 41.14 24.16 34.32
C GLU A 167 42.33 23.94 35.26
N GLY A 168 42.92 25.04 35.75
CA GLY A 168 44.19 24.99 36.48
C GLY A 168 45.32 24.46 35.59
N ASN A 169 45.91 23.31 35.97
CA ASN A 169 46.96 22.65 35.20
C ASN A 169 46.44 21.44 34.38
N ARG A 170 45.12 21.31 34.19
CA ARG A 170 44.48 20.25 33.39
C ARG A 170 43.92 20.83 32.09
N ILE A 171 44.09 20.10 31.00
CA ILE A 171 43.40 20.39 29.72
C ILE A 171 42.13 19.55 29.69
N ILE A 172 40.98 20.21 29.52
CA ILE A 172 39.70 19.56 29.26
C ILE A 172 39.47 19.58 27.76
N GLU A 173 39.33 18.40 27.17
CA GLU A 173 39.16 18.25 25.72
C GLU A 173 37.80 18.76 25.23
N SER A 174 37.81 19.19 23.96
CA SER A 174 36.61 19.57 23.22
C SER A 174 35.70 18.36 23.01
N ARG A 175 34.40 18.61 22.93
CA ARG A 175 33.38 17.61 22.61
C ARG A 175 32.61 18.06 21.37
N ILE A 176 32.49 17.15 20.40
CA ILE A 176 31.64 17.33 19.22
C ILE A 176 30.18 17.27 19.65
N GLY A 177 29.40 18.29 19.24
CA GLY A 177 27.96 18.30 19.44
C GLY A 177 27.26 17.30 18.53
N VAL A 178 26.15 16.75 18.99
CA VAL A 178 25.27 15.87 18.20
C VAL A 178 23.85 16.29 18.51
N LYS A 179 23.05 16.39 17.45
CA LYS A 179 21.60 16.56 17.57
C LYS A 179 20.90 15.65 16.56
N ILE A 180 19.83 14.99 16.97
CA ILE A 180 19.02 14.23 16.03
C ILE A 180 18.38 15.13 14.95
N ASP A 181 18.42 14.66 13.71
CA ASP A 181 17.62 15.22 12.61
C ASP A 181 16.21 14.62 12.68
N LEU A 182 15.29 15.36 13.32
CA LEU A 182 13.92 14.90 13.56
C LEU A 182 13.13 14.62 12.26
N GLU A 183 13.38 15.39 11.20
CA GLU A 183 12.67 15.23 9.93
C GLU A 183 13.16 13.99 9.20
N LYS A 184 14.48 13.80 9.13
CA LYS A 184 15.05 12.58 8.56
C LYS A 184 14.69 11.37 9.40
N PHE A 185 14.70 11.47 10.73
CA PHE A 185 14.32 10.38 11.62
C PHE A 185 12.88 9.94 11.39
N LYS A 186 11.94 10.88 11.26
CA LYS A 186 10.55 10.58 10.89
C LYS A 186 10.45 9.85 9.56
N LYS A 187 11.25 10.23 8.58
CA LYS A 187 11.29 9.52 7.29
C LYS A 187 11.78 8.08 7.44
N GLU A 188 12.87 7.86 8.16
CA GLU A 188 13.42 6.51 8.38
C GLU A 188 12.43 5.60 9.13
N ILE A 189 11.76 6.12 10.17
CA ILE A 189 10.72 5.37 10.88
C ILE A 189 9.56 5.02 9.93
N ASN A 190 9.09 5.95 9.11
CA ASN A 190 8.04 5.69 8.13
C ASN A 190 8.43 4.61 7.11
N GLU A 191 9.67 4.60 6.62
CA GLU A 191 10.13 3.56 5.72
C GLU A 191 10.21 2.20 6.43
N SER A 192 10.69 2.15 7.67
CA SER A 192 10.71 0.92 8.48
C SER A 192 9.32 0.31 8.73
N LEU A 193 8.27 1.14 8.69
CA LEU A 193 6.87 0.72 8.89
C LEU A 193 6.16 0.30 7.59
N LYS A 194 6.75 0.59 6.43
CA LYS A 194 6.25 0.12 5.12
C LYS A 194 6.85 -1.21 4.69
N SER A 195 7.92 -1.65 5.35
CA SER A 195 8.64 -2.87 5.00
C SER A 195 8.10 -4.09 5.74
N LEU A 196 8.06 -5.22 5.03
CA LEU A 196 7.93 -6.56 5.61
C LEU A 196 9.29 -7.25 5.80
N ASP A 197 10.32 -6.71 5.15
CA ASP A 197 11.70 -7.19 5.23
C ASP A 197 12.33 -6.69 6.53
N GLU A 198 12.86 -7.64 7.31
CA GLU A 198 13.48 -7.42 8.60
C GLU A 198 14.83 -6.70 8.48
N GLU A 199 15.49 -6.73 7.31
CA GLU A 199 16.70 -5.93 7.07
C GLU A 199 16.41 -4.43 7.21
N ASN A 200 15.19 -4.00 6.86
CA ASN A 200 14.73 -2.61 7.00
C ASN A 200 14.27 -2.27 8.42
N TYR A 201 14.42 -3.19 9.40
CA TYR A 201 14.09 -2.92 10.80
C TYR A 201 15.26 -2.31 11.57
N ILE A 202 16.43 -2.23 10.95
CA ILE A 202 17.59 -1.51 11.48
C ILE A 202 17.56 -0.08 10.92
N VAL A 203 17.46 0.89 11.81
CA VAL A 203 17.39 2.31 11.46
C VAL A 203 18.61 3.01 12.04
N ASN A 204 19.46 3.54 11.18
CA ASN A 204 20.57 4.39 11.61
C ASN A 204 20.02 5.76 12.00
N LEU A 205 20.25 6.19 13.24
CA LEU A 205 19.74 7.47 13.72
C LEU A 205 20.42 8.61 12.96
N PRO A 206 19.64 9.44 12.24
CA PRO A 206 20.21 10.56 11.50
C PRO A 206 20.51 11.69 12.48
N VAL A 207 21.76 12.17 12.45
CA VAL A 207 22.22 13.25 13.31
C VAL A 207 22.88 14.38 12.51
N ILE A 208 22.90 15.57 13.10
CA ILE A 208 23.54 16.81 12.64
C ILE A 208 24.44 17.42 13.71
#